data_AF-A0A8C4SZD2-F1
#
_entry.id   AF-A0A8C4SZD2-F1
#
_cell.length_a   1.000
_cell.length_b   1.000
_cell.length_c   1.000
_cell.angle_alpha   90.00
_cell.angle_beta   90.00
_cell.angle_gamma   90.00
#
_symmetry.space_group_name_H-M   'P 1'
#
loop_
_entity.id
_entity.type
_entity.pdbx_description
1 polymer ?
#
loop_
_entity_poly.entity_id
_entity_poly.type
_entity_poly.pdbx_seq_one_letter_code
_entity_poly.pdbx_strand_id
1 'polypeptide(L)'
;MAGRGRGRGRGQLTFNIEAVGIGKGEVLPPGTFQPTPLFPPMENKPVPLQSGEEAEYMLALKQELRGAMKSLPYFVKPAAPKKDVERYSDKYQSSEPADNTIEWNPDWRRLPRELKIRVRKPQKEKAPIGMPLRKKQTYVEKEEIIRKLEVRVSVVF
;
A
#
# COMPACT_ATOMS: atom_id res chain seq x y z
N MET A 1 -4.72 62.89 -47.26
CA MET A 1 -3.45 62.36 -46.71
C MET A 1 -3.72 60.99 -46.12
N ALA A 2 -3.08 59.96 -46.69
CA ALA A 2 -3.33 58.55 -46.39
C ALA A 2 -2.62 58.11 -45.10
N GLY A 3 -3.41 57.76 -44.08
CA GLY A 3 -2.94 57.07 -42.88
C GLY A 3 -2.71 55.60 -43.17
N ARG A 4 -1.46 55.25 -43.46
CA ARG A 4 -0.98 53.91 -43.83
C ARG A 4 -1.04 52.97 -42.62
N GLY A 5 -2.16 52.27 -42.45
CA GLY A 5 -2.33 51.21 -41.45
C GLY A 5 -1.41 50.02 -41.74
N ARG A 6 -0.31 49.91 -40.99
CA ARG A 6 0.60 48.76 -41.05
C ARG A 6 -0.08 47.54 -40.43
N GLY A 7 -0.66 46.69 -41.27
CA GLY A 7 -1.08 45.34 -40.89
C GLY A 7 0.13 44.55 -40.40
N ARG A 8 0.18 44.31 -39.08
CA ARG A 8 1.14 43.39 -38.46
C ARG A 8 0.81 41.97 -38.94
N GLY A 9 1.84 41.26 -39.40
CA GLY A 9 1.73 39.99 -40.09
C GLY A 9 0.92 38.94 -39.32
N ARG A 10 -0.25 38.60 -39.88
CA ARG A 10 -0.84 37.28 -39.69
C ARG A 10 0.03 36.32 -40.52
N GLY A 11 0.67 35.37 -39.86
CA GLY A 11 1.68 34.49 -40.46
C GLY A 11 1.20 33.88 -41.78
N GLN A 12 2.07 33.87 -42.79
CA GLN A 12 1.88 33.08 -44.01
C GLN A 12 1.72 31.61 -43.60
N LEU A 13 0.49 31.12 -43.59
CA LEU A 13 0.20 29.70 -43.39
C LEU A 13 0.66 28.95 -44.63
N THR A 14 1.36 27.83 -44.45
CA THR A 14 1.92 27.02 -45.55
C THR A 14 0.87 26.25 -46.36
N PHE A 15 -0.41 26.34 -45.97
CA PHE A 15 -1.54 25.66 -46.59
C PHE A 15 -2.64 26.63 -47.01
N ASN A 16 -3.46 26.22 -47.98
CA ASN A 16 -4.54 27.04 -48.52
C ASN A 16 -5.69 27.20 -47.51
N ILE A 17 -5.85 28.41 -46.97
CA ILE A 17 -6.88 28.76 -45.98
C ILE A 17 -8.30 28.64 -46.56
N GLU A 18 -8.49 28.99 -47.84
CA GLU A 18 -9.78 28.92 -48.52
C GLU A 18 -10.29 27.47 -48.68
N ALA A 19 -9.39 26.49 -48.79
CA ALA A 19 -9.75 25.07 -48.85
C ALA A 19 -10.24 24.52 -47.50
N VAL A 20 -9.89 25.20 -46.40
CA VAL A 20 -10.38 24.90 -45.04
C VAL A 20 -11.72 25.59 -44.77
N GLY A 21 -12.23 26.38 -45.71
CA GLY A 21 -13.52 27.05 -45.61
C GLY A 21 -13.47 28.42 -44.92
N ILE A 22 -12.28 28.99 -44.73
CA ILE A 22 -12.12 30.36 -44.21
C ILE A 22 -11.84 31.28 -45.41
N GLY A 23 -12.76 32.19 -45.70
CA GLY A 23 -12.66 33.12 -46.82
C GLY A 23 -11.55 34.15 -46.64
N LYS A 24 -11.02 34.68 -47.74
CA LYS A 24 -10.10 35.83 -47.70
C LYS A 24 -10.77 37.03 -47.02
N GLY A 25 -10.23 37.45 -45.88
CA GLY A 25 -10.76 38.56 -45.08
C GLY A 25 -11.68 38.13 -43.94
N GLU A 26 -12.02 36.85 -43.84
CA GLU A 26 -12.77 36.31 -42.71
C GLU A 26 -11.93 36.27 -41.43
N VAL A 27 -12.58 36.39 -40.28
CA VAL A 27 -11.90 36.48 -38.99
C VAL A 27 -11.42 35.09 -38.57
N LEU A 28 -10.11 34.88 -38.65
CA LEU A 28 -9.46 33.71 -38.07
C LEU A 28 -9.77 33.60 -36.57
N PRO A 29 -9.91 32.38 -36.02
CA PRO A 29 -10.16 32.18 -34.60
C PRO A 29 -9.08 32.92 -33.78
N PRO A 30 -9.46 33.56 -32.67
CA PRO A 30 -8.52 34.31 -31.86
C PRO A 30 -7.44 33.37 -31.31
N GLY A 31 -6.20 33.86 -31.26
CA GLY A 31 -5.11 33.13 -30.61
C GLY A 31 -5.40 32.99 -29.11
N THR A 32 -5.23 31.77 -28.59
CA THR A 32 -5.38 31.50 -27.16
C THR A 32 -4.14 31.98 -26.40
N PHE A 33 -4.27 33.00 -25.55
CA PHE A 33 -3.14 33.58 -24.79
C PHE A 33 -2.80 32.80 -23.51
N GLN A 34 -3.76 32.07 -22.96
CA GLN A 34 -3.60 31.28 -21.74
C GLN A 34 -4.19 29.89 -21.96
N PRO A 35 -3.58 28.84 -21.36
CA PRO A 35 -4.18 27.51 -21.39
C PRO A 35 -5.52 27.54 -20.65
N THR A 36 -6.45 26.72 -21.10
CA THR A 36 -7.72 26.53 -20.39
C THR A 36 -7.47 26.04 -18.96
N PRO A 37 -8.27 26.47 -17.98
CA PRO A 37 -8.10 26.04 -16.60
C PRO A 37 -8.27 24.51 -16.47
N LEU A 38 -7.63 23.93 -15.45
CA LEU A 38 -7.72 22.48 -15.17
C LEU A 38 -9.16 22.03 -14.89
N PHE A 39 -9.96 22.90 -14.30
CA PHE A 39 -11.37 22.67 -13.98
C PHE A 39 -12.23 23.77 -14.62
N PRO A 40 -12.77 23.57 -15.83
CA PRO A 40 -13.69 24.51 -16.43
C PRO A 40 -14.99 24.60 -15.60
N PRO A 41 -15.64 25.77 -15.54
CA PRO A 41 -16.91 25.91 -14.85
C PRO A 41 -17.98 25.02 -15.50
N MET A 42 -18.74 24.30 -14.69
CA MET A 42 -19.84 23.46 -15.15
C MET A 42 -21.16 24.24 -15.07
N GLU A 43 -21.96 24.16 -16.12
CA GLU A 43 -23.31 24.75 -16.15
C GLU A 43 -24.27 24.03 -15.20
N ASN A 44 -24.12 22.70 -15.07
CA ASN A 44 -25.03 21.86 -14.29
C ASN A 44 -24.32 21.24 -13.08
N LYS A 45 -25.05 21.18 -11.95
CA LYS A 45 -24.61 20.50 -10.73
C LYS A 45 -25.14 19.07 -10.68
N PRO A 46 -24.44 18.14 -10.00
CA PRO A 46 -24.96 16.79 -9.79
C PRO A 46 -26.23 16.81 -8.95
N VAL A 47 -27.07 15.79 -9.15
CA VAL A 47 -28.33 15.61 -8.42
C VAL A 47 -28.05 15.38 -6.92
N PRO A 48 -28.83 15.98 -6.00
CA PRO A 48 -28.71 15.73 -4.57
C PRO A 48 -28.87 14.24 -4.22
N LEU A 49 -28.23 13.82 -3.13
CA LEU A 49 -28.36 12.44 -2.64
C LEU A 49 -29.78 12.18 -2.13
N GLN A 50 -30.24 10.93 -2.26
CA GLN A 50 -31.51 10.49 -1.70
C GLN A 50 -31.47 10.53 -0.17
N SER A 51 -32.47 11.16 0.44
CA SER A 51 -32.67 11.19 1.88
C SER A 51 -33.76 10.21 2.30
N GLY A 52 -33.64 9.64 3.51
CA GLY A 52 -34.62 8.73 4.09
C GLY A 52 -33.99 7.63 4.93
N GLU A 53 -34.79 7.04 5.82
CA GLU A 53 -34.36 6.01 6.77
C GLU A 53 -33.78 4.77 6.06
N GLU A 54 -34.33 4.37 4.92
CA GLU A 54 -33.83 3.23 4.13
C GLU A 54 -32.40 3.49 3.59
N ALA A 55 -32.17 4.69 3.04
CA ALA A 55 -30.87 5.06 2.50
C ALA A 55 -29.81 5.15 3.61
N GLU A 56 -30.20 5.66 4.78
CA GLU A 56 -29.34 5.72 5.97
C GLU A 56 -29.03 4.33 6.52
N TYR A 57 -30.02 3.43 6.58
CA TYR A 57 -29.83 2.05 6.99
C TYR A 57 -28.83 1.31 6.08
N MET A 58 -29.03 1.40 4.76
CA MET A 58 -28.13 0.78 3.79
C MET A 58 -26.71 1.35 3.86
N LEU A 59 -26.56 2.65 4.15
CA LEU A 59 -25.28 3.29 4.38
C LEU A 59 -24.59 2.74 5.63
N ALA A 60 -25.31 2.63 6.75
CA ALA A 60 -24.79 2.07 7.99
C ALA A 60 -24.35 0.61 7.79
N LEU A 61 -25.20 -0.21 7.18
CA LEU A 61 -24.89 -1.61 6.87
C LEU A 61 -23.64 -1.76 6.00
N LYS A 62 -23.49 -0.88 4.99
CA LYS A 62 -22.29 -0.84 4.14
C LYS A 62 -21.02 -0.55 4.95
N GLN A 63 -21.11 0.34 5.95
CA GLN A 63 -19.98 0.64 6.83
C GLN A 63 -19.62 -0.52 7.74
N GLU A 64 -20.62 -1.16 8.34
CA GLU A 64 -20.41 -2.35 9.19
C GLU A 64 -19.78 -3.50 8.40
N LEU A 65 -20.27 -3.77 7.19
CA LEU A 65 -19.74 -4.79 6.31
C LEU A 65 -18.26 -4.53 5.99
N ARG A 66 -17.85 -3.26 5.80
CA ARG A 66 -16.42 -2.92 5.62
C ARG A 66 -15.58 -3.32 6.83
N GLY A 67 -16.10 -3.13 8.05
CA GLY A 67 -15.44 -3.55 9.29
C GLY A 67 -15.36 -5.07 9.39
N ALA A 68 -16.49 -5.75 9.21
CA ALA A 68 -16.59 -7.20 9.26
C ALA A 68 -15.70 -7.89 8.21
N MET A 69 -15.66 -7.39 6.97
CA MET A 69 -14.82 -7.98 5.93
C MET A 69 -13.32 -7.94 6.27
N LYS A 70 -12.85 -6.95 7.02
CA LYS A 70 -11.44 -6.83 7.43
C LYS A 70 -11.05 -7.80 8.55
N SER A 71 -12.03 -8.26 9.35
CA SER A 71 -11.79 -9.25 10.40
C SER A 71 -11.94 -10.69 9.91
N LEU A 72 -12.52 -10.91 8.74
CA LEU A 72 -12.63 -12.24 8.14
C LEU A 72 -11.26 -12.78 7.70
N PRO A 73 -11.06 -14.11 7.74
CA PRO A 73 -9.81 -14.76 7.32
C PRO A 73 -9.55 -14.65 5.81
N TYR A 74 -10.55 -14.21 5.04
CA TYR A 74 -10.43 -13.93 3.62
C TYR A 74 -9.70 -12.61 3.32
N PHE A 75 -9.51 -11.75 4.34
CA PHE A 75 -8.76 -10.51 4.21
C PHE A 75 -7.25 -10.78 4.28
N VAL A 76 -6.67 -11.11 3.13
CA VAL A 76 -5.23 -11.36 3.01
C VAL A 76 -4.48 -10.03 3.14
N LYS A 77 -3.71 -9.88 4.22
CA LYS A 77 -2.83 -8.74 4.44
C LYS A 77 -1.55 -8.90 3.61
N PRO A 78 -0.97 -7.79 3.10
CA PRO A 78 0.37 -7.82 2.53
C PRO A 78 1.37 -8.34 3.57
N ALA A 79 2.35 -9.11 3.12
CA ALA A 79 3.42 -9.60 3.98
C ALA A 79 4.16 -8.43 4.63
N ALA A 80 4.43 -8.53 5.94
CA ALA A 80 5.19 -7.51 6.63
C ALA A 80 6.62 -7.45 6.06
N PRO A 81 7.23 -6.25 5.96
CA PRO A 81 8.62 -6.14 5.59
C PRO A 81 9.49 -6.85 6.62
N LYS A 82 10.60 -7.44 6.17
CA LYS A 82 11.59 -8.04 7.06
C LYS A 82 12.09 -6.98 8.04
N LYS A 83 12.05 -7.29 9.33
CA LYS A 83 12.61 -6.41 10.37
C LYS A 83 14.13 -6.39 10.26
N ASP A 84 14.73 -5.21 10.43
CA ASP A 84 16.19 -5.02 10.31
C ASP A 84 16.98 -5.67 11.45
N VAL A 85 16.39 -5.73 12.65
CA VAL A 85 17.02 -6.25 13.88
C VAL A 85 16.00 -7.05 14.67
N GLU A 86 16.40 -8.25 15.08
CA GLU A 86 15.62 -9.09 15.99
C GLU A 86 15.65 -8.50 17.40
N ARG A 87 14.47 -8.26 17.99
CA ARG A 87 14.37 -7.67 19.33
C ARG A 87 13.72 -8.66 20.29
N TYR A 88 14.20 -8.70 21.53
CA TYR A 88 13.57 -9.52 22.58
C TYR A 88 12.10 -9.14 22.82
N SER A 89 11.71 -7.89 22.54
CA SER A 89 10.32 -7.43 22.58
C SER A 89 9.39 -8.18 21.63
N ASP A 90 9.91 -8.69 20.51
CA ASP A 90 9.12 -9.41 19.51
C ASP A 90 8.52 -10.71 20.08
N LYS A 91 9.15 -11.27 21.12
CA LYS A 91 8.65 -12.44 21.87
C LYS A 91 7.22 -12.26 22.34
N TYR A 92 6.81 -11.03 22.66
CA TYR A 92 5.48 -10.71 23.17
C TYR A 92 4.56 -10.08 22.12
N GLN A 93 5.03 -9.88 20.88
CA GLN A 93 4.25 -9.33 19.76
C GLN A 93 3.73 -10.42 18.82
N SER A 94 4.15 -11.67 19.01
CA SER A 94 3.89 -12.82 18.12
C SER A 94 2.48 -13.43 18.26
N SER A 95 1.44 -12.59 18.40
CA SER A 95 0.06 -13.03 18.16
C SER A 95 -0.36 -12.87 16.70
N GLU A 96 0.49 -12.28 15.85
CA GLU A 96 0.21 -12.14 14.44
C GLU A 96 0.50 -13.47 13.71
N PRO A 97 -0.46 -13.99 12.93
CA PRO A 97 -0.25 -15.20 12.14
C PRO A 97 0.96 -15.00 11.24
N ALA A 98 1.86 -15.98 11.26
CA ALA A 98 3.09 -15.95 10.49
C ALA A 98 2.79 -15.56 9.04
N ASP A 99 3.44 -14.47 8.61
CA ASP A 99 3.34 -13.88 7.28
C ASP A 99 3.18 -14.97 6.22
N ASN A 100 2.08 -14.89 5.48
CA ASN A 100 1.72 -15.71 4.31
C ASN A 100 1.05 -17.07 4.57
N THR A 101 0.68 -17.39 5.81
CA THR A 101 -0.09 -18.61 6.06
C THR A 101 -1.58 -18.30 5.99
N ILE A 102 -2.25 -18.79 4.95
CA ILE A 102 -3.71 -18.72 4.88
C ILE A 102 -4.27 -19.50 6.07
N GLU A 103 -4.94 -18.81 7.00
CA GLU A 103 -5.49 -19.42 8.22
C GLU A 103 -6.69 -20.34 7.94
N TRP A 104 -7.38 -20.09 6.82
CA TRP A 104 -8.54 -20.87 6.38
C TRP A 104 -8.14 -21.97 5.38
N ASN A 105 -8.84 -23.10 5.40
CA ASN A 105 -8.52 -24.25 4.55
C ASN A 105 -9.49 -24.35 3.36
N PRO A 106 -9.08 -24.01 2.12
CA PRO A 106 -9.93 -24.19 0.94
C PRO A 106 -10.11 -25.66 0.56
N ASP A 107 -11.22 -25.95 -0.13
CA ASP A 107 -11.41 -27.25 -0.79
C ASP A 107 -10.51 -27.36 -2.04
N TRP A 108 -9.37 -28.02 -1.86
CA TRP A 108 -8.36 -28.24 -2.91
C TRP A 108 -8.82 -29.14 -4.06
N ARG A 109 -9.99 -29.78 -3.98
CA ARG A 109 -10.54 -30.56 -5.10
C ARG A 109 -11.13 -29.67 -6.19
N ARG A 110 -11.60 -28.47 -5.83
CA ARG A 110 -12.20 -27.50 -6.74
C ARG A 110 -11.17 -26.54 -7.35
N LEU A 111 -10.02 -26.38 -6.69
CA LEU A 111 -8.97 -25.46 -7.11
C LEU A 111 -7.87 -26.17 -7.93
N PRO A 112 -7.25 -25.48 -8.89
CA PRO A 112 -6.06 -25.98 -9.56
C PRO A 112 -4.94 -26.32 -8.57
N ARG A 113 -4.19 -27.39 -8.86
CA ARG A 113 -3.11 -27.89 -7.98
C ARG A 113 -1.95 -26.90 -7.79
N GLU A 114 -1.83 -25.91 -8.67
CA GLU A 114 -0.81 -24.86 -8.64
C GLU A 114 -1.00 -23.87 -7.49
N LEU A 115 -2.24 -23.66 -7.06
CA LEU A 115 -2.56 -22.74 -5.96
C LEU A 115 -2.29 -23.36 -4.57
N LYS A 116 -1.95 -24.65 -4.53
CA LYS A 116 -1.67 -25.33 -3.27
C LYS A 116 -0.42 -24.75 -2.63
N ILE A 117 -0.60 -24.08 -1.48
CA ILE A 117 0.51 -23.53 -0.69
C ILE A 117 1.44 -24.69 -0.33
N ARG A 118 2.62 -24.69 -0.94
CA ARG A 118 3.70 -25.58 -0.55
C ARG A 118 4.34 -24.96 0.67
N VAL A 119 3.84 -25.30 1.87
CA VAL A 119 4.51 -24.92 3.12
C VAL A 119 5.90 -25.54 3.07
N ARG A 120 6.90 -24.74 2.67
CA ARG A 120 8.29 -25.08 2.88
C ARG A 120 8.44 -25.10 4.39
N LYS A 121 8.49 -26.31 4.95
CA LYS A 121 8.88 -26.49 6.35
C LYS A 121 10.12 -25.62 6.58
N PRO A 122 10.17 -24.80 7.65
CA PRO A 122 11.37 -24.04 7.95
C PRO A 122 12.51 -25.05 7.95
N GLN A 123 13.49 -24.82 7.07
CA GLN A 123 14.68 -25.62 7.04
C GLN A 123 15.25 -25.46 8.45
N LYS A 124 15.21 -26.54 9.26
CA LYS A 124 15.94 -26.56 10.55
C LYS A 124 17.30 -25.98 10.22
N GLU A 125 17.63 -24.83 10.81
CA GLU A 125 18.93 -24.23 10.67
C GLU A 125 19.92 -25.36 10.89
N LYS A 126 20.65 -25.73 9.84
CA LYS A 126 21.73 -26.67 10.00
C LYS A 126 22.66 -26.00 10.98
N ALA A 127 22.75 -26.56 12.19
CA ALA A 127 23.70 -26.14 13.19
C ALA A 127 25.04 -25.91 12.49
N PRO A 128 25.75 -24.80 12.77
CA PRO A 128 26.98 -24.48 12.07
C PRO A 128 27.91 -25.69 12.14
N ILE A 129 28.24 -26.22 10.96
CA ILE A 129 29.24 -27.27 10.79
C ILE A 129 30.56 -26.65 11.25
N GLY A 130 31.08 -27.13 12.38
CA GLY A 130 32.44 -26.79 12.84
C GLY A 130 32.57 -26.08 14.18
N MET A 131 31.71 -26.30 15.16
CA MET A 131 32.06 -26.04 16.56
C MET A 131 32.15 -27.35 17.34
N PRO A 132 33.26 -27.63 18.05
CA PRO A 132 33.35 -28.82 18.88
C PRO A 132 32.21 -28.75 19.91
N LEU A 133 31.50 -29.86 20.07
CA LEU A 133 30.45 -30.04 21.05
C LEU A 133 31.03 -29.67 22.43
N ARG A 134 30.80 -28.42 22.88
CA ARG A 134 31.14 -28.04 24.26
C ARG A 134 30.28 -28.94 25.13
N LYS A 135 30.94 -29.89 25.79
CA LYS A 135 30.36 -30.75 26.81
C LYS A 135 29.53 -29.87 27.73
N LYS A 136 28.29 -30.29 28.00
CA LYS A 136 27.35 -29.60 28.88
C LYS A 136 28.10 -29.24 30.17
N GLN A 137 28.51 -27.98 30.29
CA GLN A 137 29.07 -27.45 31.51
C GLN A 137 27.97 -27.60 32.55
N THR A 138 28.31 -28.42 33.53
CA THR A 138 27.40 -29.11 34.43
C THR A 138 26.63 -28.11 35.27
N TYR A 139 25.42 -28.53 35.67
CA TYR A 139 24.55 -27.86 36.64
C TYR A 139 25.29 -27.27 37.87
N VAL A 140 26.40 -27.90 38.26
CA VAL A 140 27.35 -27.44 39.29
C VAL A 140 27.88 -26.01 39.07
N GLU A 141 28.23 -25.63 37.83
CA GLU A 141 28.73 -24.26 37.57
C GLU A 141 27.63 -23.21 37.73
N LYS A 142 26.36 -23.57 37.48
CA LYS A 142 25.23 -22.66 37.69
C LYS A 142 25.00 -22.42 39.18
N GLU A 143 25.10 -23.47 40.00
CA GLU A 143 24.98 -23.35 41.46
C GLU A 143 26.12 -22.52 42.06
N GLU A 144 27.35 -22.68 41.56
CA GLU A 144 28.49 -21.86 42.00
C GLU A 144 28.34 -20.38 41.60
N ILE A 145 27.82 -20.09 40.41
CA ILE A 145 27.53 -18.74 39.97
C ILE A 145 26.44 -18.11 40.83
N ILE A 146 25.36 -18.85 41.15
CA ILE A 146 24.28 -18.37 42.03
C ILE A 146 24.83 -18.07 43.42
N ARG A 147 25.62 -18.98 44.02
CA ARG A 147 26.25 -18.75 45.33
C ARG A 147 27.16 -17.53 45.33
N LYS A 148 27.96 -17.30 44.28
CA LYS A 148 28.81 -16.10 44.17
C LYS A 148 28.01 -14.81 44.07
N LEU A 149 26.83 -14.84 43.45
CA LEU A 149 25.96 -13.67 43.33
C LEU A 149 25.23 -13.39 44.65
N GLU A 150 24.75 -14.42 45.35
CA GLU A 150 24.14 -14.27 46.68
C GLU A 150 25.14 -13.69 47.69
N VAL A 151 26.37 -14.21 47.73
CA VAL A 151 27.43 -13.72 48.62
C VAL A 151 27.79 -12.26 48.32
N ARG A 152 27.75 -11.83 47.05
CA ARG A 152 28.00 -10.42 46.68
C ARG A 152 26.87 -9.47 47.08
N VAL A 153 25.63 -9.96 47.15
CA VAL A 153 24.48 -9.17 47.61
C VAL A 153 24.46 -9.08 49.14
N SER A 154 25.00 -10.07 49.86
CA SER A 154 25.05 -10.09 51.33
C SER A 154 26.13 -9.19 51.95
N VAL A 155 27.07 -8.63 51.17
CA VAL A 155 28.18 -7.78 51.68
C VAL A 155 27.88 -6.29 51.52
N VAL A 156 26.61 -5.91 51.30
CA VAL A 156 26.16 -4.52 51.40
C VAL A 156 25.20 -4.40 52.59
N PHE A 157 25.77 -4.42 53.79
CA PHE A 157 25.24 -3.80 55.01
C PHE A 157 26.42 -3.28 55.82
#